data_AF-A0A5J4QFJ9-F1
#
_entry.id   AF-A0A5J4QFJ9-F1
#
_cell.length_a   1.000
_cell.length_b   1.000
_cell.length_c   1.000
_cell.angle_alpha   90.00
_cell.angle_beta   90.00
_cell.angle_gamma   90.00
#
_symmetry.space_group_name_H-M   'P 1'
#
loop_
_entity.id
_entity.type
_entity.pdbx_description
1 polymer ?
#
loop_
_entity_poly.entity_id
_entity_poly.type
_entity_poly.pdbx_seq_one_letter_code
_entity_poly.pdbx_strand_id
1 'polypeptide(L)'
;MQTIDKFSFAGKKAFVRVDFNVPLDENFTITDDTRIRAAIPTLKKIISDGGSIIIGSHLGRPKGATDKYSLKYILGHISEVLGVEVQFANDCIGQEAAVKAAALQPGEVLLLENLRFYAEEEGKPRGLADDATDEEKAAAKKAVKESQKEVTKKLASYAECYVDDELGTAHGTHAST
;
A
#
# COMPACT_ATOMS: atom_id res chain seq x y z
N MET A 1 11.09 6.61 18.57
CA MET A 1 10.63 6.58 17.18
C MET A 1 11.61 7.39 16.35
N GLN A 2 12.16 6.83 15.28
CA GLN A 2 12.95 7.61 14.30
C GLN A 2 11.96 8.37 13.39
N THR A 3 12.29 9.59 13.01
CA THR A 3 11.50 10.38 12.05
C THR A 3 12.26 10.49 10.74
N ILE A 4 11.53 10.70 9.63
CA ILE A 4 12.11 10.77 8.29
C ILE A 4 13.14 11.90 8.13
N ASP A 5 13.03 12.96 8.92
CA ASP A 5 13.97 14.10 8.89
C ASP A 5 15.39 13.73 9.33
N LYS A 6 15.53 12.63 10.08
CA LYS A 6 16.81 12.15 10.63
C LYS A 6 17.38 10.96 9.86
N PHE A 7 16.73 10.55 8.77
CA PHE A 7 17.14 9.42 7.95
C PHE A 7 17.48 9.90 6.54
N SER A 8 18.56 9.35 5.97
CA SER A 8 18.94 9.61 4.57
C SER A 8 18.46 8.46 3.69
N PHE A 9 17.73 8.82 2.62
CA PHE A 9 17.23 7.88 1.62
C PHE A 9 18.13 7.75 0.39
N ALA A 10 19.31 8.38 0.37
CA ALA A 10 20.21 8.38 -0.78
C ALA A 10 20.55 6.95 -1.23
N GLY A 11 20.19 6.63 -2.48
CA GLY A 11 20.43 5.32 -3.08
C GLY A 11 19.57 4.18 -2.52
N LYS A 12 18.56 4.48 -1.69
CA LYS A 12 17.70 3.49 -1.06
C LYS A 12 16.32 3.39 -1.72
N LYS A 13 15.75 2.20 -1.68
CA LYS A 13 14.31 1.96 -1.92
C LYS A 13 13.54 2.00 -0.62
N ALA A 14 12.56 2.91 -0.51
CA ALA A 14 11.65 3.02 0.62
C ALA A 14 10.28 2.44 0.28
N PHE A 15 9.77 1.53 1.10
CA PHE A 15 8.35 1.22 1.12
C PHE A 15 7.65 2.25 1.99
N VAL A 16 6.67 2.97 1.44
CA VAL A 16 5.94 4.02 2.14
C VAL A 16 4.48 3.61 2.23
N ARG A 17 4.00 3.40 3.45
CA ARG A 17 2.59 3.13 3.73
C ARG A 17 1.86 4.45 3.92
N VAL A 18 0.86 4.73 3.09
CA VAL A 18 0.14 6.01 3.06
C VAL A 18 -1.38 5.81 3.08
N ASP A 19 -2.13 6.80 3.59
CA ASP A 19 -3.59 6.83 3.48
C ASP A 19 -4.01 7.47 2.15
N PHE A 20 -4.25 6.67 1.11
CA PHE A 20 -4.89 7.13 -0.14
C PHE A 20 -6.33 6.62 -0.25
N ASN A 21 -6.97 6.31 0.87
CA ASN A 21 -8.38 5.97 0.89
C ASN A 21 -9.23 7.25 0.77
N VAL A 22 -9.27 7.81 -0.44
CA VAL A 22 -9.99 9.03 -0.80
C VAL A 22 -11.40 8.71 -1.32
N PRO A 23 -12.38 9.62 -1.13
CA PRO A 23 -13.68 9.46 -1.75
C PRO A 23 -13.61 9.64 -3.27
N LEU A 24 -14.25 8.74 -4.00
CA LEU A 24 -14.43 8.79 -5.45
C LEU A 24 -15.91 8.94 -5.78
N ASP A 25 -16.24 9.69 -6.82
CA ASP A 25 -17.59 9.77 -7.38
C ASP A 25 -17.92 8.57 -8.30
N GLU A 26 -19.09 8.58 -8.92
CA GLU A 26 -19.57 7.52 -9.82
C GLU A 26 -18.70 7.35 -11.08
N ASN A 27 -17.92 8.37 -11.44
CA ASN A 27 -17.00 8.36 -12.58
C ASN A 27 -15.54 8.07 -12.16
N PHE A 28 -15.33 7.65 -10.90
CA PHE A 28 -14.01 7.44 -10.30
C PHE A 28 -13.15 8.70 -10.18
N THR A 29 -13.78 9.87 -10.15
CA THR A 29 -13.09 11.15 -9.92
C THR A 29 -12.92 11.38 -8.43
N ILE A 30 -11.74 11.84 -8.01
CA ILE A 30 -11.46 12.21 -6.62
C ILE A 30 -12.27 13.44 -6.25
N THR A 31 -13.08 13.34 -5.19
CA THR A 31 -13.89 14.48 -4.69
C THR A 31 -13.23 15.23 -3.54
N ASP A 32 -12.27 14.60 -2.85
CA ASP A 32 -11.43 15.21 -1.82
C ASP A 32 -10.04 14.54 -1.84
N ASP A 33 -9.00 15.33 -2.12
CA ASP A 33 -7.62 14.86 -2.25
C ASP A 33 -6.75 15.18 -1.03
N THR A 34 -7.34 15.63 0.08
CA THR A 34 -6.62 16.04 1.30
C THR A 34 -5.65 14.96 1.78
N ARG A 35 -6.06 13.68 1.73
CA ARG A 35 -5.23 12.56 2.16
C ARG A 35 -4.04 12.31 1.23
N ILE A 36 -4.23 12.48 -0.08
CA ILE A 36 -3.14 12.40 -1.06
C ILE A 36 -2.12 13.50 -0.76
N ARG A 37 -2.59 14.75 -0.63
CA ARG A 37 -1.74 15.91 -0.34
C ARG A 37 -0.96 15.78 0.97
N ALA A 38 -1.55 15.16 1.98
CA ALA A 38 -0.93 14.94 3.28
C ALA A 38 0.35 14.10 3.20
N ALA A 39 0.42 13.11 2.30
CA ALA A 39 1.61 12.26 2.14
C ALA A 39 2.71 12.89 1.27
N ILE A 40 2.40 13.91 0.47
CA ILE A 40 3.34 14.51 -0.50
C ILE A 40 4.64 15.01 0.13
N PRO A 41 4.65 15.68 1.31
CA PRO A 41 5.90 16.08 1.95
C PRO A 41 6.84 14.89 2.22
N THR A 42 6.30 13.76 2.71
CA THR A 42 7.06 12.53 2.95
C THR A 42 7.66 11.97 1.67
N LEU A 43 6.84 11.86 0.62
CA LEU A 43 7.30 11.36 -0.69
C LEU A 43 8.36 12.28 -1.31
N LYS A 44 8.16 13.60 -1.27
CA LYS A 44 9.12 14.57 -1.80
C LYS A 44 10.45 14.55 -1.05
N LYS A 45 10.43 14.33 0.27
CA LYS A 45 11.67 14.17 1.06
C LYS A 45 12.48 12.97 0.58
N ILE A 46 11.85 11.81 0.38
CA ILE A 46 12.55 10.60 -0.07
C ILE A 46 13.17 10.81 -1.45
N ILE A 47 12.43 11.42 -2.38
CA ILE A 47 12.94 11.74 -3.73
C ILE A 47 14.09 12.75 -3.65
N SER A 48 13.94 13.82 -2.87
CA SER A 48 14.94 14.88 -2.73
C SER A 48 16.26 14.38 -2.13
N ASP A 49 16.22 13.32 -1.34
CA ASP A 49 17.41 12.66 -0.80
C ASP A 49 18.14 11.78 -1.82
N GLY A 50 17.54 11.53 -2.99
CA GLY A 50 18.03 10.57 -3.97
C GLY A 50 17.57 9.13 -3.70
N GLY A 51 16.47 8.96 -2.96
CA GLY A 51 15.80 7.67 -2.79
C GLY A 51 14.78 7.37 -3.89
N SER A 52 14.27 6.15 -3.88
CA SER A 52 13.14 5.71 -4.71
C SER A 52 12.03 5.14 -3.84
N ILE A 53 10.82 5.14 -4.36
CA ILE A 53 9.61 4.94 -3.54
C ILE A 53 8.77 3.79 -4.08
N ILE A 54 8.30 2.95 -3.16
CA ILE A 54 7.24 1.97 -3.38
C ILE A 54 6.09 2.34 -2.45
N ILE A 55 5.00 2.84 -3.02
CA ILE A 55 3.81 3.26 -2.29
C ILE A 55 2.89 2.05 -2.13
N GLY A 56 2.56 1.73 -0.89
CA GLY A 56 1.45 0.85 -0.55
C GLY A 56 0.29 1.66 0.04
N SER A 57 -0.92 1.46 -0.45
CA SER A 57 -2.12 2.03 0.17
C SER A 57 -3.31 1.07 0.08
N HIS A 58 -4.47 1.52 0.55
CA HIS A 58 -5.72 0.82 0.39
C HIS A 58 -6.81 1.79 -0.04
N LEU A 59 -7.85 1.27 -0.69
CA LEU A 59 -9.04 2.02 -1.04
C LEU A 59 -10.29 1.23 -0.64
N GLY A 60 -11.16 1.84 0.15
CA GLY A 60 -12.38 1.23 0.65
C GLY A 60 -12.17 -0.05 1.47
N ARG A 61 -13.15 -0.95 1.40
CA ARG A 61 -13.19 -2.23 2.12
C ARG A 61 -13.59 -3.36 1.16
N PRO A 62 -12.74 -3.70 0.17
CA PRO A 62 -13.02 -4.77 -0.78
C PRO A 62 -13.15 -6.13 -0.08
N LYS A 63 -14.06 -6.98 -0.55
CA LYS A 63 -14.12 -8.41 -0.17
C LYS A 63 -13.26 -9.30 -1.08
N GLY A 64 -12.45 -8.69 -1.94
CA GLY A 64 -11.62 -9.32 -2.96
C GLY A 64 -11.24 -8.30 -4.04
N ALA A 65 -10.38 -8.69 -4.97
CA ALA A 65 -9.99 -7.83 -6.07
C ALA A 65 -11.22 -7.41 -6.90
N THR A 66 -11.37 -6.11 -7.12
CA THR A 66 -12.48 -5.53 -7.89
C THR A 66 -12.08 -4.18 -8.45
N ASP A 67 -12.51 -3.91 -9.67
CA ASP A 67 -12.23 -2.66 -10.39
C ASP A 67 -12.59 -1.43 -9.55
N LYS A 68 -13.76 -1.45 -8.87
CA LYS A 68 -14.30 -0.34 -8.07
C LYS A 68 -13.33 0.24 -7.04
N TYR A 69 -12.45 -0.60 -6.49
CA TYR A 69 -11.52 -0.21 -5.43
C TYR A 69 -10.06 -0.21 -5.92
N SER A 70 -9.82 -0.18 -7.23
CA SER A 70 -8.47 -0.08 -7.79
C SER A 70 -7.86 1.30 -7.52
N LEU A 71 -6.58 1.32 -7.19
CA LEU A 71 -5.80 2.55 -7.02
C LEU A 71 -5.37 3.17 -8.37
N LYS A 72 -5.61 2.49 -9.50
CA LYS A 72 -5.30 3.04 -10.82
C LYS A 72 -6.01 4.36 -11.11
N TYR A 73 -7.20 4.56 -10.53
CA TYR A 73 -8.00 5.78 -10.75
C TYR A 73 -7.38 7.02 -10.11
N ILE A 74 -6.55 6.85 -9.08
CA ILE A 74 -5.87 7.97 -8.41
C ILE A 74 -4.43 8.17 -8.89
N LEU A 75 -3.90 7.26 -9.73
CA LEU A 75 -2.52 7.28 -10.23
C LEU A 75 -2.15 8.61 -10.90
N GLY A 76 -3.02 9.09 -11.80
CA GLY A 76 -2.79 10.34 -12.53
C GLY A 76 -2.70 11.54 -11.59
N HIS A 77 -3.62 11.61 -10.61
CA HIS A 77 -3.64 12.70 -9.63
C HIS A 77 -2.43 12.68 -8.70
N ILE A 78 -2.00 11.50 -8.24
CA ILE A 78 -0.79 11.37 -7.43
C ILE A 78 0.43 11.88 -8.22
N SER A 79 0.55 11.48 -9.49
CA SER A 79 1.64 11.93 -10.37
C SER A 79 1.64 13.45 -10.55
N GLU A 80 0.47 14.04 -10.78
CA GLU A 80 0.29 15.49 -10.92
C GLU A 80 0.73 16.26 -9.66
N VAL A 81 0.22 15.87 -8.49
CA VAL A 81 0.50 16.59 -7.23
C VAL A 81 1.94 16.37 -6.77
N LEU A 82 2.50 15.18 -7.00
CA LEU A 82 3.89 14.87 -6.67
C LEU A 82 4.87 15.58 -7.62
N GLY A 83 4.48 15.77 -8.89
CA GLY A 83 5.29 16.39 -9.93
C GLY A 83 6.30 15.43 -10.57
N VAL A 84 6.09 14.11 -10.43
CA VAL A 84 6.92 13.05 -11.03
C VAL A 84 6.00 11.98 -11.59
N GLU A 85 6.46 11.25 -12.60
CA GLU A 85 5.73 10.08 -13.10
C GLU A 85 5.68 8.98 -12.02
N VAL A 86 4.48 8.47 -11.76
CA VAL A 86 4.27 7.33 -10.87
C VAL A 86 3.95 6.11 -11.73
N GLN A 87 4.80 5.09 -11.63
CA GLN A 87 4.54 3.79 -12.24
C GLN A 87 3.46 3.04 -11.45
N PHE A 88 2.70 2.17 -12.10
CA PHE A 88 1.66 1.37 -11.44
C PHE A 88 1.90 -0.11 -11.64
N ALA A 89 1.79 -0.91 -10.58
CA ALA A 89 1.70 -2.37 -10.67
C ALA A 89 0.26 -2.82 -10.43
N ASN A 90 -0.28 -3.68 -11.30
CA ASN A 90 -1.67 -4.17 -11.19
C ASN A 90 -1.88 -5.20 -10.05
N ASP A 91 -0.87 -5.38 -9.21
CA ASP A 91 -0.83 -6.25 -8.04
C ASP A 91 0.14 -5.63 -7.02
N CYS A 92 0.07 -6.04 -5.76
CA CYS A 92 1.00 -5.66 -4.71
C CYS A 92 1.98 -6.78 -4.31
N ILE A 93 1.69 -8.06 -4.56
CA ILE A 93 2.60 -9.17 -4.17
C ILE A 93 2.98 -10.13 -5.29
N GLY A 94 2.40 -9.96 -6.49
CA GLY A 94 2.71 -10.76 -7.66
C GLY A 94 4.05 -10.44 -8.34
N GLN A 95 4.31 -11.17 -9.43
CA GLN A 95 5.56 -11.07 -10.19
C GLN A 95 5.76 -9.68 -10.81
N GLU A 96 4.69 -9.05 -11.31
CA GLU A 96 4.77 -7.70 -11.90
C GLU A 96 5.26 -6.67 -10.88
N ALA A 97 4.68 -6.69 -9.67
CA ALA A 97 5.09 -5.81 -8.56
C ALA A 97 6.56 -6.01 -8.21
N ALA A 98 7.02 -7.26 -8.10
CA ALA A 98 8.40 -7.59 -7.79
C ALA A 98 9.38 -7.11 -8.88
N VAL A 99 9.03 -7.28 -10.16
CA VAL A 99 9.87 -6.84 -11.29
C VAL A 99 9.97 -5.32 -11.32
N LYS A 100 8.84 -4.60 -11.22
CA LYS A 100 8.83 -3.13 -11.20
C LYS A 100 9.57 -2.56 -10.00
N ALA A 101 9.35 -3.12 -8.81
CA ALA A 101 10.06 -2.73 -7.59
C ALA A 101 11.58 -2.98 -7.69
N ALA A 102 12.01 -4.05 -8.36
CA ALA A 102 13.42 -4.33 -8.58
C ALA A 102 14.05 -3.36 -9.59
N ALA A 103 13.30 -2.91 -10.60
CA ALA A 103 13.77 -2.04 -11.68
C ALA A 103 13.81 -0.55 -11.33
N LEU A 104 13.17 -0.12 -10.22
CA LEU A 104 13.12 1.27 -9.80
C LEU A 104 14.52 1.91 -9.71
N GLN A 105 14.66 3.06 -10.36
CA GLN A 105 15.84 3.92 -10.28
C GLN A 105 15.65 5.03 -9.24
N PRO A 106 16.75 5.65 -8.74
CA PRO A 106 16.66 6.80 -7.84
C PRO A 106 15.74 7.90 -8.39
N GLY A 107 14.85 8.41 -7.54
CA GLY A 107 13.83 9.40 -7.90
C GLY A 107 12.54 8.82 -8.51
N GLU A 108 12.51 7.54 -8.89
CA GLU A 108 11.31 6.90 -9.42
C GLU A 108 10.37 6.44 -8.30
N VAL A 109 9.09 6.35 -8.66
CA VAL A 109 7.99 6.03 -7.76
C VAL A 109 7.13 4.93 -8.37
N LEU A 110 6.83 3.90 -7.58
CA LEU A 110 5.90 2.83 -7.92
C LEU A 110 4.70 2.86 -6.96
N LEU A 111 3.49 2.91 -7.49
CA LEU A 111 2.26 2.63 -6.77
C LEU A 111 1.88 1.16 -6.95
N LEU A 112 1.78 0.43 -5.85
CA LEU A 112 1.20 -0.91 -5.83
C LEU A 112 -0.32 -0.83 -5.86
N GLU A 113 -0.97 -1.87 -6.40
CA GLU A 113 -2.42 -2.00 -6.29
C GLU A 113 -2.88 -2.15 -4.82
N ASN A 114 -4.17 -1.92 -4.58
CA ASN A 114 -4.84 -1.92 -3.29
C ASN A 114 -4.47 -3.14 -2.43
N LEU A 115 -3.77 -2.91 -1.30
CA LEU A 115 -3.33 -3.98 -0.41
C LEU A 115 -4.50 -4.82 0.13
N ARG A 116 -5.68 -4.21 0.32
CA ARG A 116 -6.88 -4.92 0.79
C ARG A 116 -7.48 -5.85 -0.26
N PHE A 117 -6.93 -5.97 -1.47
CA PHE A 117 -7.30 -7.07 -2.36
C PHE A 117 -6.89 -8.43 -1.77
N TYR A 118 -5.87 -8.46 -0.91
CA TYR A 118 -5.46 -9.62 -0.13
C TYR A 118 -6.14 -9.63 1.25
N ALA A 119 -6.67 -10.79 1.65
CA ALA A 119 -7.31 -10.96 2.97
C ALA A 119 -6.29 -10.88 4.11
N GLU A 120 -5.07 -11.29 3.79
CA GLU A 120 -3.85 -11.25 4.58
C GLU A 120 -3.52 -9.84 5.06
N GLU A 121 -3.81 -8.81 4.25
CA GLU A 121 -3.63 -7.41 4.66
C GLU A 121 -4.41 -7.10 5.93
N GLU A 122 -5.69 -7.49 6.02
CA GLU A 122 -6.50 -7.24 7.22
C GLU A 122 -6.38 -8.35 8.28
N GLY A 123 -5.71 -9.46 7.95
CA GLY A 123 -5.63 -10.63 8.82
C GLY A 123 -6.99 -11.30 9.09
N LYS A 124 -7.97 -11.09 8.20
CA LYS A 124 -9.36 -11.55 8.37
C LYS A 124 -9.76 -12.51 7.25
N PRO A 125 -10.27 -13.71 7.57
CA PRO A 125 -10.76 -14.63 6.57
C PRO A 125 -11.98 -14.07 5.83
N ARG A 126 -12.08 -14.41 4.55
CA ARG A 126 -13.17 -14.02 3.65
C ARG A 126 -13.92 -15.27 3.21
N GLY A 127 -15.20 -15.10 2.87
CA GLY A 127 -16.01 -16.20 2.30
C GLY A 127 -16.43 -17.27 3.30
N LEU A 128 -16.37 -17.00 4.61
CA LEU A 128 -16.97 -17.88 5.60
C LEU A 128 -18.50 -17.84 5.49
N ALA A 129 -19.15 -19.00 5.64
CA ALA A 129 -20.60 -19.08 5.72
C ALA A 129 -21.12 -18.38 6.99
N ASP A 130 -22.34 -17.86 6.93
CA ASP A 130 -22.94 -17.13 8.05
C ASP A 130 -23.13 -18.02 9.30
N ASP A 131 -23.32 -19.32 9.08
CA ASP A 131 -23.48 -20.36 10.09
C ASP A 131 -22.17 -21.09 10.46
N ALA A 132 -21.02 -20.62 9.97
CA ALA A 132 -19.73 -21.22 10.28
C ALA A 132 -19.49 -21.27 11.80
N THR A 133 -18.98 -22.41 12.29
CA THR A 133 -18.74 -22.63 13.71
C THR A 133 -17.58 -21.77 14.22
N ASP A 134 -17.48 -21.63 15.54
CA ASP A 134 -16.37 -20.91 16.14
C ASP A 134 -15.02 -21.60 15.86
N GLU A 135 -14.99 -22.93 15.77
CA GLU A 135 -13.79 -23.68 15.37
C GLU A 135 -13.40 -23.38 13.92
N GLU A 136 -14.35 -23.34 12.99
CA GLU A 136 -14.10 -23.02 11.58
C GLU A 136 -13.58 -21.59 11.42
N LYS A 137 -14.21 -20.63 12.11
CA LYS A 137 -13.78 -19.22 12.15
C LYS A 137 -12.36 -19.09 12.72
N ALA A 138 -12.06 -19.81 13.80
CA ALA A 138 -10.74 -19.80 14.43
C ALA A 138 -9.67 -20.41 13.51
N ALA A 139 -9.96 -21.55 12.86
CA ALA A 139 -9.07 -22.20 11.92
C ALA A 139 -8.77 -21.32 10.71
N ALA A 140 -9.79 -20.71 10.11
CA ALA A 140 -9.63 -19.80 8.97
C ALA A 140 -8.81 -18.55 9.36
N LYS A 141 -9.07 -17.97 10.53
CA LYS A 141 -8.29 -16.83 11.04
C LYS A 141 -6.84 -17.20 11.28
N LYS A 142 -6.56 -18.41 11.79
CA LYS A 142 -5.20 -18.91 11.98
C LYS A 142 -4.48 -19.05 10.64
N ALA A 143 -5.12 -19.66 9.64
CA ALA A 143 -4.55 -19.81 8.31
C ALA A 143 -4.23 -18.46 7.63
N VAL A 144 -5.12 -17.47 7.76
CA VAL A 144 -4.88 -16.10 7.23
C VAL A 144 -3.73 -15.42 7.97
N LYS A 145 -3.61 -15.59 9.29
CA LYS A 145 -2.48 -15.04 10.05
C LYS A 145 -1.14 -15.69 9.70
N GLU A 146 -1.13 -16.97 9.33
CA GLU A 146 0.09 -17.65 8.88
C GLU A 146 0.52 -17.13 7.50
N SER A 147 -0.40 -17.01 6.55
CA SER A 147 -0.15 -16.45 5.21
C SER A 147 0.15 -14.94 5.23
N GLN A 148 -0.41 -14.19 6.18
CA GLN A 148 -0.08 -12.77 6.41
C GLN A 148 1.42 -12.54 6.55
N LYS A 149 2.14 -13.44 7.21
CA LYS A 149 3.61 -13.34 7.33
C LYS A 149 4.32 -13.41 5.99
N GLU A 150 3.81 -14.21 5.05
CA GLU A 150 4.39 -14.33 3.72
C GLU A 150 4.11 -13.07 2.89
N VAL A 151 2.93 -12.46 3.04
CA VAL A 151 2.62 -11.14 2.45
C VAL A 151 3.53 -10.06 3.00
N THR A 152 3.71 -9.98 4.32
CA THR A 152 4.63 -9.02 4.95
C THR A 152 6.07 -9.24 4.47
N LYS A 153 6.56 -10.48 4.44
CA LYS A 153 7.91 -10.79 3.91
C LYS A 153 8.04 -10.37 2.45
N LYS A 154 7.00 -10.58 1.63
CA LYS A 154 7.01 -10.23 0.22
C LYS A 154 7.09 -8.71 0.02
N LEU A 155 6.25 -7.94 0.71
CA LEU A 155 6.30 -6.47 0.66
C LEU A 155 7.64 -5.94 1.18
N ALA A 156 8.13 -6.50 2.30
CA ALA A 156 9.42 -6.14 2.87
C ALA A 156 10.59 -6.44 1.91
N SER A 157 10.49 -7.47 1.06
CA SER A 157 11.54 -7.81 0.10
C SER A 157 11.76 -6.76 -1.00
N TYR A 158 10.83 -5.82 -1.16
CA TYR A 158 10.91 -4.82 -2.23
C TYR A 158 11.78 -3.60 -1.88
N ALA A 159 11.97 -3.34 -0.59
CA ALA A 159 12.56 -2.10 -0.09
C ALA A 159 13.61 -2.37 0.98
N GLU A 160 14.49 -1.39 1.18
CA GLU A 160 15.55 -1.42 2.19
C GLU A 160 15.14 -0.69 3.48
N CYS A 161 14.16 0.21 3.38
CA CYS A 161 13.58 0.89 4.52
C CYS A 161 12.05 0.98 4.40
N TYR A 162 11.42 1.16 5.56
CA TYR A 162 9.98 1.27 5.71
C TYR A 162 9.64 2.62 6.36
N VAL A 163 8.63 3.30 5.82
CA VAL A 163 8.08 4.55 6.35
C VAL A 163 6.57 4.36 6.49
N ASP A 164 6.07 4.56 7.70
CA ASP A 164 4.64 4.61 7.97
C ASP A 164 4.18 6.07 8.04
N ASP A 165 3.36 6.48 7.09
CA ASP A 165 2.69 7.79 7.04
C ASP A 165 1.15 7.60 7.05
N GLU A 166 0.66 6.44 7.51
CA GLU A 166 -0.75 6.08 7.60
C GLU A 166 -1.23 6.05 9.07
N LEU A 167 -1.19 7.21 9.73
CA LEU A 167 -1.59 7.34 11.15
C LEU A 167 -3.02 6.84 11.43
N GLY A 168 -3.92 6.87 10.43
CA GLY A 168 -5.30 6.41 10.56
C GLY A 168 -5.46 4.90 10.74
N THR A 169 -4.48 4.09 10.34
CA THR A 169 -4.51 2.63 10.49
C THR A 169 -3.47 2.08 11.45
N ALA A 170 -2.65 2.92 12.08
CA ALA A 170 -1.62 2.50 13.04
C ALA A 170 -2.16 1.73 14.27
N HIS A 171 -3.48 1.75 14.50
CA HIS A 171 -4.14 0.92 15.52
C HIS A 171 -4.46 -0.52 15.04
N GLY A 172 -4.42 -0.78 13.74
CA GLY A 172 -4.65 -2.08 13.12
C GLY A 172 -3.41 -2.96 13.17
N THR A 173 -3.61 -4.28 13.18
CA THR A 173 -2.53 -5.27 13.02
C THR A 173 -2.57 -5.82 11.59
N HIS A 174 -2.41 -4.91 10.63
CA HIS A 174 -2.43 -5.24 9.21
C HIS A 174 -1.07 -5.75 8.72
N ALA A 175 -1.00 -6.35 7.53
CA ALA A 175 0.26 -6.89 7.03
C ALA A 175 1.31 -5.79 6.75
N SER A 176 0.84 -4.59 6.40
CA SER A 176 1.65 -3.44 6.03
C SER A 176 1.97 -2.46 7.15
N THR A 177 1.50 -2.68 8.38
CA THR A 177 1.67 -1.79 9.56
C THR A 177 2.09 -2.60 10.78
#